data_AF-R7VWV6-F1
#
_entry.id   AF-R7VWV6-F1
#
_cell.length_a   1.000
_cell.length_b   1.000
_cell.length_c   1.000
_cell.angle_alpha   90.00
_cell.angle_beta   90.00
_cell.angle_gamma   90.00
#
_symmetry.space_group_name_H-M   'P 1'
#
loop_
_entity.id
_entity.type
_entity.pdbx_description
1 polymer ?
#
loop_
_entity_poly.entity_id
_entity_poly.type
_entity_poly.pdbx_seq_one_letter_code
_entity_poly.pdbx_strand_id
1 'polypeptide(L)'
;MNEVASFVPGSARGCEQNDLNYPPFTPHIVDRVLYAQTLCMDAVQQWGRQYDVHNLFGYSMTLSTQRAIERLFPGKRSFLLSRSTFAGSGKFAGHWLGDNAATWEHLRWAIPGMLEFGLFGIPYVWEPRI
;
A
#
# COMPACT_ATOMS: atom_id res chain seq x y z
N MET A 1 -0.95 -4.56 -5.28
CA MET A 1 0.37 -4.21 -5.88
C MET A 1 0.63 -2.71 -5.86
N ASN A 2 -0.12 -1.93 -5.08
CA ASN A 2 -0.03 -0.47 -5.05
C ASN A 2 0.71 0.06 -3.83
N GLU A 3 1.64 -0.73 -3.29
CA GLU A 3 2.56 -0.31 -2.23
C GLU A 3 3.49 0.84 -2.66
N VAL A 4 4.08 0.96 -3.86
CA VAL A 4 3.99 0.20 -5.12
C VAL A 4 4.97 -0.96 -5.19
N ALA A 5 4.47 -2.15 -5.55
CA ALA A 5 5.28 -3.36 -5.60
C ALA A 5 6.07 -3.46 -6.92
N SER A 6 7.31 -3.92 -6.84
CA SER A 6 8.18 -4.23 -7.98
C SER A 6 8.87 -5.58 -7.77
N PHE A 7 8.97 -6.38 -8.83
CA PHE A 7 9.73 -7.64 -8.80
C PHE A 7 11.24 -7.43 -8.92
N VAL A 8 11.66 -6.24 -9.39
CA VAL A 8 13.07 -5.84 -9.43
C VAL A 8 13.29 -4.78 -8.35
N PRO A 9 14.30 -4.94 -7.46
CA PRO A 9 14.58 -3.95 -6.44
C PRO A 9 14.95 -2.62 -7.07
N GLY A 10 14.17 -1.59 -6.78
CA GLY A 10 14.41 -0.24 -7.25
C GLY A 10 13.99 0.01 -8.69
N SER A 11 14.86 -0.35 -9.63
CA SER A 11 14.64 -0.15 -11.06
C SER A 11 15.40 -1.20 -11.88
N ALA A 12 15.12 -1.29 -13.18
CA ALA A 12 15.87 -2.16 -14.10
C ALA A 12 17.38 -1.88 -14.14
N ARG A 13 17.83 -0.71 -13.65
CA ARG A 13 19.24 -0.31 -13.57
C ARG A 13 19.78 -0.31 -12.13
N GLY A 14 19.01 -0.82 -11.17
CA GLY A 14 19.30 -0.67 -9.74
C GLY A 14 18.99 0.73 -9.23
N CYS A 15 19.54 1.07 -8.05
CA CYS A 15 19.43 2.39 -7.43
C CYS A 15 20.80 3.00 -7.19
N GLU A 16 20.86 4.34 -7.17
CA GLU A 16 22.08 5.07 -6.90
C GLU A 16 22.53 4.94 -5.44
N GLN A 17 23.84 5.02 -5.19
CA GLN A 17 24.38 5.00 -3.84
C GLN A 17 24.32 6.39 -3.22
N ASN A 18 23.23 6.68 -2.52
CA ASN A 18 22.97 7.94 -1.83
C ASN A 18 22.22 7.74 -0.51
N ASP A 19 22.11 8.80 0.28
CA ASP A 19 21.50 8.78 1.62
C ASP A 19 19.98 8.51 1.61
N LEU A 20 19.33 8.51 0.44
CA LEU A 20 17.91 8.16 0.32
C LEU A 20 17.76 6.64 0.16
N ASN A 21 18.53 6.03 -0.73
CA ASN A 21 18.51 4.58 -0.96
C ASN A 21 19.21 3.81 0.17
N TYR A 22 20.22 4.43 0.79
CA TYR A 22 21.01 3.89 1.91
C TYR A 22 21.09 4.91 3.05
N PRO A 23 20.00 5.10 3.80
CA PRO A 23 19.98 6.08 4.88
C PRO A 23 20.93 5.69 6.02
N PRO A 24 21.41 6.66 6.82
CA PRO A 24 22.25 6.39 7.98
C PRO A 24 21.55 5.53 9.05
N PHE A 25 20.23 5.53 9.05
CA PHE A 25 19.41 4.68 9.91
C PHE A 25 18.30 4.02 9.09
N THR A 26 18.27 2.69 9.11
CA THR A 26 17.19 1.90 8.51
C THR A 26 16.37 1.24 9.60
N PRO A 27 15.04 1.48 9.68
CA PRO A 27 14.15 0.75 10.59
C PRO A 27 14.17 -0.76 10.31
N HIS A 28 13.59 -1.55 11.21
CA HIS A 28 13.54 -3.01 11.08
C HIS A 28 12.47 -3.47 10.07
N ILE A 29 12.59 -3.02 8.83
CA ILE A 29 11.78 -3.47 7.69
C ILE A 29 12.28 -4.80 7.13
N VAL A 30 11.43 -5.48 6.36
CA VAL A 30 11.80 -6.69 5.61
C VAL A 30 13.00 -6.38 4.70
N ASP A 31 13.94 -7.30 4.62
CA ASP A 31 15.22 -7.21 3.89
C ASP A 31 16.18 -6.08 4.32
N ARG A 32 15.79 -5.22 5.27
CA ARG A 32 16.58 -4.05 5.76
C ARG A 32 17.05 -3.11 4.64
N VAL A 33 16.35 -3.07 3.51
CA VAL A 33 16.63 -2.19 2.36
C VAL A 33 15.34 -1.54 1.90
N LEU A 34 15.30 -0.21 1.83
CA LEU A 34 14.07 0.55 1.56
C LEU A 34 13.45 0.24 0.18
N TYR A 35 14.28 -0.03 -0.84
CA TYR A 35 13.84 -0.25 -2.21
C TYR A 35 13.72 -1.75 -2.61
N ALA A 36 13.79 -2.68 -1.65
CA ALA A 36 13.93 -4.13 -1.91
C ALA A 36 12.85 -4.73 -2.83
N GLN A 37 11.59 -4.33 -2.67
CA GLN A 37 10.46 -4.79 -3.50
C GLN A 37 9.62 -3.62 -4.02
N THR A 38 10.26 -2.47 -4.24
CA THR A 38 9.61 -1.22 -4.65
C THR A 38 10.56 -0.36 -5.50
N LEU A 39 10.20 0.89 -5.74
CA LEU A 39 10.99 1.85 -6.52
C LEU A 39 12.21 2.37 -5.74
N CYS A 40 13.17 2.97 -6.44
CA CYS A 40 14.27 3.69 -5.78
C CYS A 40 13.74 4.88 -4.98
N MET A 41 14.37 5.17 -3.84
CA MET A 41 13.93 6.20 -2.89
C MET A 41 14.17 7.63 -3.41
N ASP A 42 15.06 7.79 -4.38
CA ASP A 42 15.31 9.04 -5.10
C ASP A 42 14.36 9.27 -6.30
N ALA A 43 13.49 8.32 -6.62
CA ALA A 43 12.52 8.49 -7.69
C ALA A 43 11.59 9.68 -7.39
N VAL A 44 11.25 10.46 -8.42
CA VAL A 44 10.52 11.71 -8.27
C VAL A 44 9.06 11.54 -8.67
N GLN A 45 8.15 11.96 -7.80
CA GLN A 45 6.73 12.07 -8.05
C GLN A 45 6.27 13.53 -7.88
N GLN A 46 5.04 13.84 -8.28
CA GLN A 46 4.48 15.19 -8.15
C GLN A 46 4.46 15.71 -6.70
N TRP A 47 4.29 14.82 -5.71
CA TRP A 47 4.19 15.18 -4.29
C TRP A 47 5.53 15.15 -3.55
N GLY A 48 6.62 14.74 -4.20
CA GLY A 48 7.93 14.64 -3.58
C GLY A 48 8.74 13.45 -4.09
N ARG A 49 9.82 13.14 -3.38
CA ARG A 49 10.65 11.97 -3.66
C ARG A 49 10.02 10.73 -3.05
N GLN A 50 10.28 9.57 -3.65
CA GLN A 50 9.78 8.28 -3.19
C GLN A 50 10.10 8.04 -1.71
N TYR A 51 11.27 8.46 -1.23
CA TYR A 51 11.64 8.40 0.19
C TYR A 51 10.56 8.97 1.12
N ASP A 52 9.99 10.12 0.75
CA ASP A 52 8.99 10.82 1.55
C ASP A 52 7.57 10.31 1.31
N VAL A 53 7.26 9.93 0.05
CA VAL A 53 5.89 9.64 -0.39
C VAL A 53 5.61 8.16 -0.63
N HIS A 54 6.55 7.24 -0.35
CA HIS A 54 6.37 5.81 -0.62
C HIS A 54 5.09 5.26 0.01
N ASN A 55 4.87 5.53 1.30
CA ASN A 55 3.68 5.09 2.04
C ASN A 55 2.37 5.76 1.57
N LEU A 56 2.43 6.75 0.67
CA LEU A 56 1.26 7.45 0.13
C LEU A 56 0.85 6.95 -1.25
N PHE A 57 1.59 6.01 -1.86
CA PHE A 57 1.30 5.57 -3.23
C PHE A 57 -0.08 4.91 -3.33
N GLY A 58 -0.41 3.98 -2.44
CA GLY A 58 -1.72 3.33 -2.41
C GLY A 58 -2.85 4.35 -2.21
N TYR A 59 -2.64 5.30 -1.31
CA TYR A 59 -3.59 6.38 -1.01
C TYR A 59 -3.84 7.30 -2.22
N SER A 60 -2.78 7.77 -2.89
CA SER A 60 -2.90 8.63 -4.07
C SER A 60 -3.56 7.91 -5.25
N MET A 61 -3.27 6.61 -5.41
CA MET A 61 -3.93 5.75 -6.38
C MET A 61 -5.43 5.61 -6.07
N THR A 62 -5.81 5.39 -4.80
CA THR A 62 -7.21 5.35 -4.38
C THR A 62 -7.94 6.65 -4.71
N LEU A 63 -7.35 7.81 -4.43
CA LEU A 63 -7.95 9.11 -4.78
C LEU A 63 -8.14 9.28 -6.30
N SER A 64 -7.16 8.85 -7.08
CA SER A 64 -7.22 8.92 -8.55
C SER A 64 -8.31 8.01 -9.11
N THR A 65 -8.42 6.78 -8.59
CA THR A 65 -9.47 5.82 -8.97
C THR A 65 -10.85 6.29 -8.54
N GLN A 66 -10.98 6.94 -7.38
CA GLN A 66 -12.25 7.51 -6.94
C GLN A 66 -12.76 8.59 -7.91
N ARG A 67 -11.88 9.48 -8.40
CA ARG A 67 -12.23 10.46 -9.44
C ARG A 67 -12.62 9.80 -10.76
N ALA A 68 -11.98 8.68 -11.11
CA ALA A 68 -12.35 7.91 -12.29
C ALA A 68 -13.74 7.28 -12.13
N ILE A 69 -14.05 6.75 -10.94
CA ILE A 69 -15.38 6.22 -10.61
C ILE A 69 -16.46 7.29 -10.74
N GLU A 70 -16.24 8.49 -10.22
CA GLU A 70 -17.21 9.60 -10.34
C GLU A 70 -17.51 9.96 -11.80
N ARG A 71 -16.50 9.88 -12.67
CA ARG A 71 -16.64 10.15 -14.11
C ARG A 71 -17.34 9.02 -14.85
N LEU A 72 -17.00 7.77 -14.56
CA LEU A 72 -17.53 6.59 -15.25
C LEU A 72 -18.92 6.20 -14.76
N PHE A 73 -19.22 6.42 -13.47
CA PHE A 73 -20.47 6.07 -12.83
C PHE A 73 -21.07 7.27 -12.07
N PRO A 74 -21.49 8.34 -12.76
CA PRO A 74 -22.00 9.55 -12.12
C PRO A 74 -23.15 9.26 -11.15
N GLY A 75 -23.06 9.80 -9.93
CA GLY A 75 -24.07 9.64 -8.88
C GLY A 75 -24.13 8.24 -8.24
N LYS A 76 -23.19 7.34 -8.57
CA LYS A 76 -23.08 6.02 -7.95
C LYS A 76 -21.85 5.95 -7.05
N ARG A 77 -21.93 5.13 -6.00
CA ARG A 77 -20.80 4.87 -5.08
C ARG A 77 -19.73 3.98 -5.72
N SER A 78 -20.15 3.06 -6.59
CA SER A 78 -19.31 1.96 -7.10
C SER A 78 -18.66 1.16 -5.97
N PHE A 79 -17.61 0.41 -6.29
CA PHE A 79 -16.83 -0.39 -5.36
C PHE A 79 -15.34 -0.20 -5.67
N LEU A 80 -14.54 0.10 -4.65
CA LEU A 80 -13.09 0.25 -4.75
C LEU A 80 -12.46 -0.53 -3.60
N LEU A 81 -11.54 -1.41 -3.97
CA LEU A 81 -10.77 -2.22 -3.05
C LEU A 81 -9.29 -1.94 -3.25
N SER A 82 -8.57 -1.63 -2.16
CA SER A 82 -7.14 -1.30 -2.20
C SER A 82 -6.32 -2.19 -1.26
N ARG A 83 -5.13 -2.61 -1.71
CA ARG A 83 -4.19 -3.36 -0.88
C ARG A 83 -3.38 -2.41 0.01
N SER A 84 -2.61 -1.50 -0.57
CA SER A 84 -1.91 -0.47 0.22
C SER A 84 -2.87 0.63 0.67
N THR A 85 -2.70 1.10 1.90
CA THR A 85 -3.52 2.14 2.53
C THR A 85 -2.67 3.11 3.33
N PHE A 86 -3.19 4.32 3.57
CA PHE A 86 -2.65 5.30 4.51
C PHE A 86 -3.80 5.85 5.37
N ALA A 87 -3.50 6.67 6.36
CA ALA A 87 -4.51 7.31 7.21
C ALA A 87 -5.58 8.03 6.35
N GLY A 88 -6.85 7.66 6.55
CA GLY A 88 -7.98 8.22 5.81
C GLY A 88 -8.37 7.46 4.53
N SER A 89 -7.67 6.39 4.13
CA SER A 89 -8.04 5.56 2.97
C SER A 89 -9.47 5.01 3.05
N GLY A 90 -9.97 4.69 4.24
CA GLY A 90 -11.32 4.14 4.44
C GLY A 90 -12.47 5.04 4.02
N LYS A 91 -12.22 6.34 3.81
CA LYS A 91 -13.19 7.27 3.20
C LYS A 91 -13.54 6.89 1.75
N PHE A 92 -12.63 6.20 1.06
CA PHE A 92 -12.70 6.00 -0.40
C PHE A 92 -12.67 4.53 -0.81
N ALA A 93 -12.06 3.65 0.00
CA ALA A 93 -11.79 2.27 -0.36
C ALA A 93 -12.05 1.31 0.79
N GLY A 94 -12.49 0.10 0.45
CA GLY A 94 -12.34 -1.06 1.31
C GLY A 94 -10.92 -1.62 1.27
N HIS A 95 -10.62 -2.55 2.18
CA HIS A 95 -9.33 -3.23 2.27
C HIS A 95 -9.51 -4.75 2.42
N TRP A 96 -8.52 -5.53 2.02
CA TRP A 96 -8.42 -6.94 2.39
C TRP A 96 -7.04 -7.20 2.95
N LEU A 97 -6.93 -8.13 3.92
CA LEU A 97 -5.69 -8.36 4.70
C LEU A 97 -4.50 -8.93 3.90
N GLY A 98 -4.59 -8.97 2.58
CA GLY A 98 -3.52 -9.39 1.69
C GLY A 98 -3.53 -10.88 1.37
N ASP A 99 -2.35 -11.36 0.98
CA ASP A 99 -2.15 -12.73 0.52
C ASP A 99 -1.91 -13.62 1.75
N ASN A 100 -2.91 -14.44 2.10
CA ASN A 100 -2.88 -15.34 3.24
C ASN A 100 -2.64 -16.80 2.81
N ALA A 101 -2.66 -17.71 3.78
CA ALA A 101 -2.55 -19.14 3.58
C ALA A 101 -3.76 -19.86 4.18
N ALA A 102 -4.16 -20.99 3.59
CA ALA A 102 -5.27 -21.83 4.05
C ALA A 102 -4.89 -22.63 5.31
N THR A 103 -4.53 -21.93 6.40
CA THR A 103 -4.13 -22.51 7.68
C THR A 103 -5.02 -21.98 8.81
N TRP A 104 -5.15 -22.77 9.87
CA TRP A 104 -5.89 -22.36 11.07
C TRP A 104 -5.30 -21.13 11.75
N GLU A 105 -4.00 -20.92 11.61
CA GLU A 105 -3.31 -19.76 12.16
C GLU A 105 -3.73 -18.47 11.46
N HIS A 106 -3.76 -18.46 10.12
CA HIS A 106 -4.21 -17.30 9.36
C HIS A 106 -5.67 -16.97 9.65
N LEU A 107 -6.55 -17.99 9.76
CA LEU A 107 -7.93 -17.78 10.20
C LEU A 107 -8.01 -17.10 11.58
N ARG A 108 -7.13 -17.48 12.51
CA ARG A 108 -7.06 -16.86 13.83
C ARG A 108 -6.52 -15.42 13.75
N TRP A 109 -5.54 -15.15 12.90
CA TRP A 109 -4.92 -13.82 12.73
C TRP A 109 -5.82 -12.83 11.99
N ALA A 110 -6.79 -13.31 11.20
CA ALA A 110 -7.79 -12.47 10.54
C ALA A 110 -8.57 -11.57 11.52
N ILE A 111 -8.91 -12.10 12.70
CA ILE A 111 -9.75 -11.42 13.70
C ILE A 111 -9.07 -10.13 14.21
N PRO A 112 -7.85 -10.17 14.78
CA PRO A 112 -7.18 -8.94 15.21
C PRO A 112 -6.92 -8.00 14.03
N GLY A 113 -6.54 -8.51 12.86
CA GLY A 113 -6.34 -7.66 11.66
C GLY A 113 -7.60 -6.87 11.29
N MET A 114 -8.77 -7.51 11.28
CA MET A 114 -10.03 -6.82 11.02
C MET A 114 -10.37 -5.78 12.10
N LEU A 115 -10.10 -6.07 13.38
CA LEU A 115 -10.35 -5.13 14.49
C LEU A 115 -9.45 -3.90 14.41
N GLU A 116 -8.18 -4.08 14.07
CA GLU A 116 -7.22 -2.99 13.84
C GLU A 116 -7.69 -2.07 12.71
N PHE A 117 -8.13 -2.62 11.58
CA PHE A 117 -8.69 -1.82 10.48
C PHE A 117 -10.02 -1.14 10.85
N GLY A 118 -10.79 -1.73 11.76
CA GLY A 118 -11.92 -1.07 12.40
C GLY A 118 -11.51 0.21 13.14
N LEU A 119 -10.39 0.17 13.90
CA LEU A 119 -9.82 1.35 14.56
C LEU A 119 -9.23 2.36 13.56
N PHE A 120 -8.66 1.88 12.46
CA PHE A 120 -8.11 2.74 11.39
C PHE A 120 -9.18 3.44 10.54
N GLY A 121 -10.47 3.18 10.82
CA GLY A 121 -11.58 3.78 10.09
C GLY A 121 -11.78 3.18 8.70
N ILE A 122 -11.40 1.91 8.50
CA ILE A 122 -11.62 1.14 7.27
C ILE A 122 -12.56 -0.03 7.61
N PRO A 123 -13.87 0.23 7.78
CA PRO A 123 -14.81 -0.77 8.31
C PRO A 123 -15.14 -1.87 7.30
N TYR A 124 -15.00 -1.61 6.01
CA TYR A 124 -15.17 -2.63 4.97
C TYR A 124 -13.84 -3.35 4.74
N VAL A 125 -13.55 -4.31 5.62
CA VAL A 125 -12.34 -5.12 5.64
C VAL A 125 -12.68 -6.60 5.73
N TRP A 126 -11.95 -7.45 5.02
CA TRP A 126 -12.08 -8.90 5.15
C TRP A 126 -10.78 -9.64 4.82
N GLU A 127 -10.75 -10.92 5.15
CA GLU A 127 -9.72 -11.84 4.70
C GLU A 127 -10.27 -12.77 3.61
N PRO A 128 -9.65 -12.85 2.42
CA PRO A 128 -10.08 -13.79 1.39
C PRO A 128 -9.94 -15.22 1.89
N ARG A 129 -10.92 -16.09 1.59
CA ARG A 129 -10.74 -17.54 1.75
C ARG A 129 -10.04 -18.04 0.50
N ILE A 130 -8.77 -18.41 0.62
CA ILE A 130 -7.98 -19.09 -0.42
C ILE A 130 -8.04 -20.59 -0.18
#